data_AF-A0AA35IHB5-F1
#
_entry.id   AF-A0AA35IHB5-F1
#
_cell.length_a   1.000
_cell.length_b   1.000
_cell.length_c   1.000
_cell.angle_alpha   90.00
_cell.angle_beta   90.00
_cell.angle_gamma   90.00
#
_symmetry.space_group_name_H-M   'P 1'
#
loop_
_entity.id
_entity.type
_entity.pdbx_description
1 polymer ?
#
loop_
_entity_poly.entity_id
_entity_poly.type
_entity_poly.pdbx_seq_one_letter_code
_entity_poly.pdbx_strand_id
1 'polypeptide(L)'
;MFTSLLRLELIDNPQLRELAQSILAKRQIFTARALELIAQCERDGGLNAEDAEAFVQEALHTFRWHHNATVTAEQYQQLHDQHRLIADVVAFKGPHINHLTPRTLDIDAIQLGMPAKGIPPKAVVEGPPTRRHPILLRQTSFKALQEKVAFSDQQGSEGSHTARFGEIEQRGAALTPKGRQLYDKLLDATRAALGGAPAEANAERYMALLKDTFAEFPDDLAQMREQGLAYFRYFATEKGLAARDQEGRPTTLQGLIDAGHVHYEALVYEDFLPVSAAGIFQSNLGDDAQAEYGSNANRDAFEAALGLQVQDELALYAQSERRSLQACAHALNLGSM
;
A
#
# COMPACT_ATOMS: atom_id res chain seq x y z
N MET A 1 -6.51 3.42 1.81
CA MET A 1 -6.45 4.04 0.47
C MET A 1 -5.09 4.68 0.33
N PHE A 2 -4.32 4.30 -0.69
CA PHE A 2 -3.06 4.98 -1.01
C PHE A 2 -3.36 6.21 -1.86
N THR A 3 -2.79 7.38 -1.53
CA THR A 3 -3.07 8.65 -2.21
C THR A 3 -1.76 9.33 -2.62
N SER A 4 -1.58 9.53 -3.93
CA SER A 4 -0.44 10.27 -4.48
C SER A 4 -0.81 11.72 -4.78
N LEU A 5 0.14 12.63 -4.57
CA LEU A 5 0.04 14.04 -5.00
C LEU A 5 1.01 14.29 -6.16
N LEU A 6 0.48 14.74 -7.30
CA LEU A 6 1.30 15.08 -8.47
C LEU A 6 2.17 16.32 -8.18
N ARG A 7 3.48 16.19 -8.40
CA ARG A 7 4.47 17.26 -8.24
C ARG A 7 4.75 17.96 -9.58
N LEU A 8 4.02 19.04 -9.84
CA LEU A 8 4.09 19.76 -11.11
C LEU A 8 5.46 20.43 -11.35
N GLU A 9 6.19 20.76 -10.30
CA GLU A 9 7.54 21.31 -10.37
C GLU A 9 8.58 20.34 -10.96
N LEU A 10 8.25 19.04 -11.03
CA LEU A 10 9.07 18.01 -11.69
C LEU A 10 8.75 17.87 -13.20
N ILE A 11 7.80 18.64 -13.73
CA ILE A 11 7.52 18.69 -15.18
C ILE A 11 8.51 19.66 -15.83
N ASP A 12 9.55 19.15 -16.48
CA ASP A 12 10.64 19.99 -17.03
C ASP A 12 10.17 21.00 -18.09
N ASN A 13 9.20 20.62 -18.93
CA ASN A 13 8.63 21.52 -19.93
C ASN A 13 7.74 22.60 -19.27
N PRO A 14 8.13 23.90 -19.29
CA PRO A 14 7.38 24.95 -18.60
C PRO A 14 5.99 25.18 -19.17
N GLN A 15 5.82 25.10 -20.49
CA GLN A 15 4.52 25.29 -21.15
C GLN A 15 3.55 24.16 -20.76
N LEU A 16 4.05 22.93 -20.69
CA LEU A 16 3.25 21.77 -20.26
C LEU A 16 2.89 21.86 -18.78
N ARG A 17 3.82 22.34 -17.94
CA ARG A 17 3.58 22.60 -16.52
C ARG A 17 2.47 23.64 -16.31
N GLU A 18 2.53 24.75 -17.03
CA GLU A 18 1.51 25.82 -16.99
C GLU A 18 0.15 25.30 -17.49
N LEU A 19 0.14 24.51 -18.57
CA LEU A 19 -1.06 23.85 -19.07
C LEU A 19 -1.69 22.97 -17.98
N ALA A 20 -0.91 22.07 -17.36
CA ALA A 20 -1.37 21.19 -16.30
C ALA A 20 -1.92 21.97 -15.09
N GLN A 21 -1.20 23.00 -14.64
CA GLN A 21 -1.66 23.89 -13.57
C GLN A 21 -3.02 24.53 -13.91
N SER A 22 -3.16 25.06 -15.12
CA SER A 22 -4.39 25.76 -15.54
C SER A 22 -5.61 24.83 -15.62
N ILE A 23 -5.42 23.57 -15.98
CA ILE A 23 -6.49 22.56 -16.04
C ILE A 23 -6.87 22.15 -14.62
N LEU A 24 -5.87 21.82 -13.78
CA LEU A 24 -6.08 21.42 -12.40
C LEU A 24 -6.73 22.52 -11.55
N ALA A 25 -6.42 23.80 -11.80
CA ALA A 25 -7.00 24.92 -11.05
C ALA A 25 -8.51 25.13 -11.32
N LYS A 26 -9.04 24.62 -12.44
CA LYS A 26 -10.45 24.84 -12.84
C LYS A 26 -11.40 23.75 -12.34
N ARG A 27 -10.88 22.60 -11.88
CA ARG A 27 -11.72 21.46 -11.50
C ARG A 27 -12.18 21.56 -10.04
N GLN A 28 -13.41 21.13 -9.80
CA GLN A 28 -13.93 20.82 -8.47
C GLN A 28 -14.22 19.32 -8.43
N ILE A 29 -13.42 18.57 -7.66
CA ILE A 29 -13.50 17.10 -7.63
C ILE A 29 -14.51 16.58 -6.63
N PHE A 30 -14.92 17.40 -5.65
CA PHE A 30 -15.90 17.04 -4.63
C PHE A 30 -17.25 17.66 -4.94
N THR A 31 -18.33 16.91 -4.70
CA THR A 31 -19.67 17.48 -4.79
C THR A 31 -19.90 18.48 -3.65
N ALA A 32 -20.78 19.46 -3.85
CA ALA A 32 -21.12 20.41 -2.80
C ALA A 32 -21.67 19.71 -1.55
N ARG A 33 -22.50 18.67 -1.74
CA ARG A 33 -23.09 17.90 -0.64
C ARG A 33 -22.05 17.10 0.13
N ALA A 34 -21.03 16.53 -0.53
CA ALA A 34 -19.91 15.88 0.18
C ALA A 34 -19.18 16.87 1.10
N LEU A 35 -18.91 18.08 0.62
CA LEU A 35 -18.23 19.13 1.41
C LEU A 35 -19.08 19.60 2.60
N GLU A 36 -20.40 19.75 2.40
CA GLU A 36 -21.34 20.06 3.50
C GLU A 36 -21.33 18.99 4.58
N LEU A 37 -21.35 17.70 4.19
CA LEU A 37 -21.36 16.57 5.13
C LEU A 37 -20.04 16.42 5.88
N ILE A 38 -18.90 16.74 5.25
CA ILE A 38 -17.59 16.82 5.93
C ILE A 38 -17.64 17.91 7.01
N ALA A 39 -18.05 19.12 6.64
CA ALA A 39 -18.13 20.25 7.57
C ALA A 39 -19.14 19.99 8.72
N GLN A 40 -20.26 19.33 8.42
CA GLN A 40 -21.24 18.91 9.43
C GLN A 40 -20.60 17.91 10.41
N CYS A 41 -19.91 16.89 9.92
CA CYS A 41 -19.24 15.90 10.75
C CYS A 41 -18.19 16.54 11.68
N GLU A 42 -17.38 17.46 11.16
CA GLU A 42 -16.37 18.19 11.94
C GLU A 42 -16.98 19.06 13.04
N ARG A 43 -18.07 19.77 12.72
CA ARG A 43 -18.76 20.66 13.66
C ARG A 43 -19.52 19.89 14.75
N ASP A 44 -20.20 18.81 14.35
CA ASP A 44 -21.18 18.12 15.20
C ASP A 44 -20.57 16.88 15.90
N GLY A 45 -19.34 16.49 15.53
CA GLY A 45 -18.61 15.36 16.11
C GLY A 45 -19.00 13.98 15.56
N GLY A 46 -19.75 13.95 14.46
CA GLY A 46 -20.18 12.72 13.79
C GLY A 46 -21.35 12.95 12.83
N LEU A 47 -21.75 11.89 12.12
CA LEU A 47 -22.95 11.85 11.28
C LEU A 47 -23.92 10.79 11.81
N ASN A 48 -25.22 11.04 11.67
CA ASN A 48 -26.23 9.99 11.86
C ASN A 48 -26.19 9.01 10.67
N ALA A 49 -26.96 7.91 10.75
CA ALA A 49 -26.94 6.87 9.72
C ALA A 49 -27.37 7.36 8.33
N GLU A 50 -28.38 8.24 8.25
CA GLU A 50 -28.89 8.78 6.99
C GLU A 50 -27.86 9.71 6.32
N ASP A 51 -27.28 10.63 7.10
CA ASP A 51 -26.22 11.51 6.61
C ASP A 51 -24.95 10.74 6.23
N ALA A 52 -24.62 9.66 6.95
CA ALA A 52 -23.50 8.80 6.61
C ALA A 52 -23.72 8.05 5.29
N GLU A 53 -24.94 7.53 5.04
CA GLU A 53 -25.27 6.90 3.77
C GLU A 53 -25.20 7.90 2.61
N ALA A 54 -25.76 9.10 2.81
CA ALA A 54 -25.63 10.20 1.84
C ALA A 54 -24.17 10.55 1.58
N PHE A 55 -23.34 10.64 2.63
CA PHE A 55 -21.92 10.93 2.51
C PHE A 55 -21.19 9.88 1.67
N VAL A 56 -21.47 8.60 1.86
CA VAL A 56 -20.87 7.51 1.07
C VAL A 56 -21.21 7.65 -0.41
N GLN A 57 -22.48 7.93 -0.76
CA GLN A 57 -22.88 8.11 -2.16
C GLN A 57 -22.23 9.35 -2.78
N GLU A 58 -22.20 10.46 -2.05
CA GLU A 58 -21.62 11.73 -2.51
C GLU A 58 -20.11 11.63 -2.69
N ALA A 59 -19.40 11.00 -1.75
CA ALA A 59 -17.95 10.76 -1.85
C ALA A 59 -17.61 9.83 -3.02
N LEU A 60 -18.46 8.85 -3.33
CA LEU A 60 -18.24 7.91 -4.44
C LEU A 60 -18.22 8.61 -5.81
N HIS A 61 -18.89 9.76 -5.96
CA HIS A 61 -18.81 10.55 -7.20
C HIS A 61 -17.40 11.04 -7.52
N THR A 62 -16.59 11.34 -6.50
CA THR A 62 -15.19 11.79 -6.65
C THR A 62 -14.32 10.76 -7.37
N PHE A 63 -14.58 9.46 -7.15
CA PHE A 63 -13.72 8.36 -7.59
C PHE A 63 -14.24 7.62 -8.83
N ARG A 64 -15.39 8.04 -9.37
CA ARG A 64 -16.03 7.39 -10.52
C ARG A 64 -15.20 7.59 -11.78
N TRP A 65 -15.09 6.54 -12.59
CA TRP A 65 -14.50 6.65 -13.92
C TRP A 65 -15.39 7.50 -14.85
N HIS A 66 -14.79 8.48 -15.53
CA HIS A 66 -15.44 9.32 -16.52
C HIS A 66 -14.70 9.19 -17.86
N HIS A 67 -15.38 8.67 -18.89
CA HIS A 67 -14.79 8.48 -20.21
C HIS A 67 -14.49 9.78 -20.97
N ASN A 68 -15.11 10.90 -20.56
CA ASN A 68 -14.89 12.22 -21.16
C ASN A 68 -13.75 12.94 -20.45
N ALA A 69 -12.65 13.13 -21.18
CA ALA A 69 -11.54 13.98 -20.76
C ALA A 69 -11.97 15.45 -20.69
N THR A 70 -11.26 16.23 -19.89
CA THR A 70 -11.44 17.68 -19.71
C THR A 70 -10.59 18.51 -20.68
N VAL A 71 -9.82 17.84 -21.53
CA VAL A 71 -8.82 18.41 -22.44
C VAL A 71 -9.08 17.99 -23.89
N THR A 72 -8.45 18.69 -24.82
CA THR A 72 -8.43 18.32 -26.24
C THR A 72 -7.54 17.10 -26.50
N ALA A 73 -7.69 16.46 -27.65
CA ALA A 73 -6.83 15.32 -28.04
C ALA A 73 -5.33 15.70 -28.08
N GLU A 74 -5.01 16.89 -28.59
CA GLU A 74 -3.63 17.39 -28.67
C GLU A 74 -3.05 17.63 -27.26
N GLN A 75 -3.79 18.28 -26.37
CA GLN A 75 -3.36 18.50 -24.99
C GLN A 75 -3.17 17.18 -24.24
N TYR A 76 -4.06 16.20 -24.45
CA TYR A 76 -3.89 14.87 -23.88
C TYR A 76 -2.59 14.22 -24.36
N GLN A 77 -2.30 14.28 -25.65
CA GLN A 77 -1.08 13.70 -26.23
C GLN A 77 0.17 14.35 -25.62
N GLN A 78 0.20 15.69 -25.51
CA GLN A 78 1.32 16.41 -24.88
C GLN A 78 1.57 15.97 -23.43
N LEU A 79 0.50 15.82 -22.64
CA LEU A 79 0.60 15.34 -21.25
C LEU A 79 1.07 13.87 -21.19
N HIS A 80 0.57 13.05 -22.10
CA HIS A 80 0.85 11.61 -22.17
C HIS A 80 2.30 11.32 -22.56
N ASP A 81 2.81 12.04 -23.57
CA ASP A 81 4.18 11.89 -24.09
C ASP A 81 5.22 12.30 -23.05
N GLN A 82 4.91 13.28 -22.19
CA GLN A 82 5.76 13.60 -21.05
C GLN A 82 5.75 12.46 -20.03
N HIS A 83 4.56 12.07 -19.56
CA HIS A 83 4.40 10.96 -18.65
C HIS A 83 2.93 10.51 -18.58
N ARG A 84 2.67 9.20 -18.76
CA ARG A 84 1.33 8.60 -18.64
C ARG A 84 0.54 9.00 -17.39
N LEU A 85 1.17 9.13 -16.21
CA LEU A 85 0.50 9.55 -14.98
C LEU A 85 0.12 11.03 -14.97
N ILE A 86 0.87 11.90 -15.65
CA ILE A 86 0.48 13.31 -15.80
C ILE A 86 -0.84 13.38 -16.55
N ALA A 87 -0.96 12.67 -17.69
CA ALA A 87 -2.23 12.59 -18.42
C ALA A 87 -3.35 11.99 -17.56
N ASP A 88 -3.10 10.90 -16.84
CA ASP A 88 -4.09 10.24 -15.97
C ASP A 88 -4.64 11.17 -14.87
N VAL A 89 -3.79 12.02 -14.30
CA VAL A 89 -4.20 12.96 -13.24
C VAL A 89 -4.84 14.23 -13.79
N VAL A 90 -4.29 14.79 -14.87
CA VAL A 90 -4.64 16.13 -15.36
C VAL A 90 -5.84 16.10 -16.31
N ALA A 91 -5.94 15.08 -17.17
CA ALA A 91 -6.90 15.06 -18.26
C ALA A 91 -8.33 14.65 -17.85
N PHE A 92 -8.54 14.22 -16.60
CA PHE A 92 -9.82 13.66 -16.14
C PHE A 92 -10.49 14.55 -15.09
N LYS A 93 -11.81 14.35 -14.94
CA LYS A 93 -12.67 15.18 -14.08
C LYS A 93 -12.34 15.07 -12.59
N GLY A 94 -11.85 13.91 -12.15
CA GLY A 94 -11.55 13.62 -10.76
C GLY A 94 -10.57 12.46 -10.64
N PRO A 95 -10.15 12.11 -9.41
CA PRO A 95 -9.21 11.03 -9.15
C PRO A 95 -9.92 9.67 -9.22
N HIS A 96 -10.16 9.16 -10.43
CA HIS A 96 -10.73 7.83 -10.60
C HIS A 96 -9.88 6.77 -9.92
N ILE A 97 -10.53 5.68 -9.49
CA ILE A 97 -9.84 4.53 -8.89
C ILE A 97 -8.78 4.00 -9.86
N ASN A 98 -7.51 4.02 -9.45
CA ASN A 98 -6.44 3.40 -10.24
C ASN A 98 -6.61 1.87 -10.25
N HIS A 99 -6.71 1.26 -9.07
CA HIS A 99 -7.05 -0.15 -8.85
C HIS A 99 -7.72 -0.33 -7.48
N LEU A 100 -8.41 -1.46 -7.29
CA LEU A 100 -8.87 -1.96 -5.99
C LEU A 100 -8.25 -3.34 -5.76
N THR A 101 -7.41 -3.45 -4.74
CA THR A 101 -6.63 -4.66 -4.46
C THR A 101 -7.32 -5.50 -3.39
N PRO A 102 -7.80 -6.72 -3.70
CA PRO A 102 -8.26 -7.64 -2.67
C PRO A 102 -7.09 -8.35 -1.97
N ARG A 103 -7.34 -8.86 -0.77
CA ARG A 103 -6.37 -9.65 0.00
C ARG A 103 -6.54 -11.14 -0.27
N THR A 104 -5.46 -11.83 -0.64
CA THR A 104 -5.36 -13.30 -0.66
C THR A 104 -4.52 -13.80 0.52
N LEU A 105 -4.74 -15.06 0.92
CA LEU A 105 -3.86 -15.74 1.89
C LEU A 105 -2.64 -16.38 1.22
N ASP A 106 -2.75 -16.68 -0.09
CA ASP A 106 -1.70 -17.32 -0.87
C ASP A 106 -1.66 -16.69 -2.27
N ILE A 107 -0.65 -15.86 -2.50
CA ILE A 107 -0.44 -15.19 -3.79
C ILE A 107 0.16 -16.14 -4.85
N ASP A 108 0.87 -17.20 -4.44
CA ASP A 108 1.43 -18.15 -5.40
C ASP A 108 0.29 -18.99 -5.99
N ALA A 109 -0.64 -19.45 -5.13
CA ALA A 109 -1.82 -20.19 -5.54
C ALA A 109 -2.73 -19.36 -6.47
N ILE A 110 -2.95 -18.07 -6.18
CA ILE A 110 -3.79 -17.23 -7.03
C ILE A 110 -3.10 -16.93 -8.37
N GLN A 111 -1.77 -16.69 -8.38
CA GLN A 111 -1.01 -16.41 -9.59
C GLN A 111 -1.11 -17.57 -10.61
N LEU A 112 -1.09 -18.82 -10.13
CA LEU A 112 -1.30 -20.01 -10.97
C LEU A 112 -2.71 -20.06 -11.62
N GLY A 113 -3.73 -19.60 -10.91
CA GLY A 113 -5.13 -19.64 -11.37
C GLY A 113 -5.54 -18.47 -12.28
N MET A 114 -4.84 -17.33 -12.18
CA MET A 114 -5.17 -16.09 -12.88
C MET A 114 -5.19 -16.20 -14.42
N PRO A 115 -4.21 -16.86 -15.10
CA PRO A 115 -4.25 -17.03 -16.56
C PRO A 115 -5.49 -17.77 -17.05
N ALA A 116 -5.95 -18.79 -16.33
CA ALA A 116 -7.16 -19.56 -16.67
C ALA A 116 -8.45 -18.72 -16.57
N LYS A 117 -8.38 -17.54 -15.96
CA LYS A 117 -9.47 -16.55 -15.86
C LYS A 117 -9.28 -15.36 -16.80
N GLY A 118 -8.30 -15.40 -17.70
CA GLY A 118 -8.05 -14.33 -18.68
C GLY A 118 -7.37 -13.08 -18.11
N ILE A 119 -6.77 -13.18 -16.92
CA ILE A 119 -6.07 -12.07 -16.25
C ILE A 119 -4.61 -12.47 -15.95
N PRO A 120 -3.78 -12.78 -16.98
CA PRO A 120 -2.40 -13.20 -16.74
C PRO A 120 -1.66 -12.11 -15.94
N PRO A 121 -1.13 -12.44 -14.74
CA PRO A 121 -0.36 -11.51 -13.95
C PRO A 121 1.04 -11.40 -14.52
N LYS A 122 1.75 -10.38 -14.06
CA LYS A 122 3.21 -10.35 -14.17
C LYS A 122 3.84 -11.56 -13.51
N ALA A 123 4.93 -12.04 -14.10
CA ALA A 123 5.74 -13.11 -13.53
C ALA A 123 6.47 -12.65 -12.27
N VAL A 124 6.95 -11.40 -12.24
CA VAL A 124 7.60 -10.85 -11.05
C VAL A 124 6.56 -10.55 -9.96
N VAL A 125 6.73 -11.16 -8.79
CA VAL A 125 5.99 -10.83 -7.57
C VAL A 125 6.84 -9.88 -6.74
N GLU A 126 6.30 -8.71 -6.42
CA GLU A 126 6.97 -7.73 -5.57
C GLU A 126 6.83 -8.11 -4.10
N GLY A 127 7.79 -7.70 -3.27
CA GLY A 127 7.85 -8.06 -1.86
C GLY A 127 8.88 -9.18 -1.58
N PRO A 128 8.86 -9.78 -0.38
CA PRO A 128 9.72 -10.93 -0.06
C PRO A 128 9.30 -12.18 -0.86
N PRO A 129 10.17 -13.21 -0.93
CA PRO A 129 9.79 -14.49 -1.53
C PRO A 129 8.75 -15.22 -0.66
N THR A 130 8.26 -16.35 -1.13
CA THR A 130 7.37 -17.25 -0.37
C THR A 130 8.02 -17.68 0.95
N ARG A 131 7.25 -17.61 2.04
CA ARG A 131 7.69 -17.86 3.42
C ARG A 131 6.58 -18.54 4.22
N ARG A 132 6.94 -19.34 5.22
CA ARG A 132 5.97 -19.91 6.18
C ARG A 132 5.32 -18.82 7.00
N HIS A 133 6.10 -17.81 7.38
CA HIS A 133 5.66 -16.61 8.09
C HIS A 133 5.94 -15.39 7.20
N PRO A 134 4.95 -15.00 6.35
CA PRO A 134 5.10 -13.86 5.46
C PRO A 134 5.40 -12.57 6.23
N ILE A 135 6.17 -11.67 5.61
CA ILE A 135 6.54 -10.35 6.15
C ILE A 135 6.11 -9.27 5.16
N LEU A 136 5.80 -8.07 5.66
CA LEU A 136 5.27 -6.96 4.85
C LEU A 136 4.08 -7.40 3.99
N LEU A 137 4.16 -7.22 2.67
CA LEU A 137 3.20 -7.76 1.73
C LEU A 137 3.92 -8.28 0.48
N ARG A 138 3.23 -9.18 -0.23
CA ARG A 138 3.57 -9.61 -1.58
C ARG A 138 2.49 -9.14 -2.53
N GLN A 139 2.85 -8.69 -3.73
CA GLN A 139 1.87 -8.19 -4.70
C GLN A 139 2.26 -8.48 -6.14
N THR A 140 1.26 -8.58 -7.02
CA THR A 140 1.46 -8.61 -8.48
C THR A 140 0.29 -7.89 -9.17
N SER A 141 0.50 -7.46 -10.41
CA SER A 141 -0.48 -6.73 -11.22
C SER A 141 -0.80 -7.45 -12.52
N PHE A 142 -1.93 -7.09 -13.13
CA PHE A 142 -2.40 -7.62 -14.39
C PHE A 142 -3.14 -6.54 -15.19
N LYS A 143 -3.17 -6.66 -16.52
CA LYS A 143 -4.02 -5.79 -17.35
C LYS A 143 -5.47 -6.20 -17.15
N ALA A 144 -6.30 -5.32 -16.60
CA ALA A 144 -7.70 -5.61 -16.29
C ALA A 144 -8.64 -5.21 -17.42
N LEU A 145 -8.48 -3.99 -17.94
CA LEU A 145 -9.37 -3.45 -18.97
C LEU A 145 -8.63 -2.46 -19.87
N GLN A 146 -9.16 -2.27 -21.08
CA GLN A 146 -8.76 -1.18 -21.97
C GLN A 146 -9.94 -0.25 -22.18
N GLU A 147 -9.81 0.98 -21.72
CA GLU A 147 -10.88 1.98 -21.75
C GLU A 147 -10.70 2.91 -22.95
N LYS A 148 -11.83 3.41 -23.47
CA LYS A 148 -11.84 4.47 -24.49
C LYS A 148 -11.89 5.82 -23.79
N VAL A 149 -11.08 6.76 -24.26
CA VAL A 149 -11.08 8.16 -23.79
C VAL A 149 -11.65 9.04 -24.88
N ALA A 150 -12.70 9.80 -24.59
CA ALA A 150 -13.29 10.80 -25.49
C ALA A 150 -12.76 12.19 -25.13
N PHE A 151 -12.42 12.99 -26.14
CA PHE A 151 -11.85 14.33 -25.96
C PHE A 151 -12.87 15.43 -26.21
N SER A 152 -12.64 16.61 -25.63
CA SER A 152 -13.60 17.72 -25.66
C SER A 152 -13.82 18.32 -27.06
N ASP A 153 -12.85 18.17 -27.96
CA ASP A 153 -12.82 18.68 -29.34
C ASP A 153 -13.23 17.63 -30.39
N GLN A 154 -13.44 16.38 -29.99
CA GLN A 154 -13.74 15.26 -30.89
C GLN A 154 -15.07 14.59 -30.52
N GLN A 155 -16.18 15.09 -31.09
CA GLN A 155 -17.47 14.41 -30.96
C GLN A 155 -17.59 13.25 -31.96
N GLY A 156 -17.45 12.01 -31.48
CA GLY A 156 -17.82 10.80 -32.20
C GLY A 156 -16.70 10.02 -32.91
N SER A 157 -15.44 10.47 -32.86
CA SER A 157 -14.30 9.64 -33.27
C SER A 157 -13.84 8.72 -32.13
N GLU A 158 -13.40 7.51 -32.46
CA GLU A 158 -12.75 6.62 -31.50
C GLU A 158 -11.49 7.31 -30.96
N GLY A 159 -11.58 7.87 -29.75
CA GLY A 159 -10.43 8.51 -29.10
C GLY A 159 -9.38 7.50 -28.63
N SER A 160 -8.40 7.98 -27.85
CA SER A 160 -7.27 7.17 -27.41
C SER A 160 -7.69 6.05 -26.44
N HIS A 161 -6.77 5.12 -26.18
CA HIS A 161 -6.95 4.05 -25.22
C HIS A 161 -6.06 4.22 -24.01
N THR A 162 -6.60 4.00 -22.82
CA THR A 162 -5.82 3.82 -21.60
C THR A 162 -6.05 2.43 -21.02
N ALA A 163 -5.00 1.80 -20.53
CA ALA A 163 -5.07 0.51 -19.87
C ALA A 163 -5.32 0.72 -18.38
N ARG A 164 -6.31 0.03 -17.83
CA ARG A 164 -6.50 -0.09 -16.38
C ARG A 164 -5.88 -1.39 -15.90
N PHE A 165 -5.15 -1.29 -14.81
CA PHE A 165 -4.49 -2.43 -14.19
C PHE A 165 -5.26 -2.87 -12.95
N GLY A 166 -5.30 -4.18 -12.74
CA GLY A 166 -5.72 -4.77 -11.48
C GLY A 166 -4.50 -5.21 -10.70
N GLU A 167 -4.71 -5.45 -9.41
CA GLU A 167 -3.66 -5.86 -8.48
C GLU A 167 -4.23 -6.88 -7.50
N ILE A 168 -3.36 -7.72 -6.94
CA ILE A 168 -3.66 -8.65 -5.86
C ILE A 168 -2.53 -8.60 -4.83
N GLU A 169 -2.87 -8.67 -3.54
CA GLU A 169 -1.87 -8.64 -2.46
C GLU A 169 -2.08 -9.74 -1.41
N GLN A 170 -0.97 -10.19 -0.81
CA GLN A 170 -0.93 -11.03 0.38
C GLN A 170 -0.19 -10.28 1.49
N ARG A 171 -0.88 -10.03 2.62
CA ARG A 171 -0.32 -9.29 3.77
C ARG A 171 0.18 -10.24 4.87
N GLY A 172 1.44 -10.04 5.24
CA GLY A 172 2.18 -10.74 6.30
C GLY A 172 2.41 -9.86 7.53
N ALA A 173 3.51 -10.13 8.25
CA ALA A 173 3.89 -9.47 9.48
C ALA A 173 4.42 -8.04 9.26
N ALA A 174 3.96 -7.09 10.09
CA ALA A 174 4.55 -5.77 10.24
C ALA A 174 5.95 -5.90 10.86
N LEU A 175 6.94 -5.27 10.22
CA LEU A 175 8.33 -5.33 10.66
C LEU A 175 8.69 -4.14 11.55
N THR A 176 9.56 -4.39 12.53
CA THR A 176 10.21 -3.34 13.32
C THR A 176 11.23 -2.58 12.47
N PRO A 177 11.81 -1.44 12.93
CA PRO A 177 12.93 -0.80 12.25
C PRO A 177 14.08 -1.78 11.92
N LYS A 178 14.40 -2.68 12.86
CA LYS A 178 15.45 -3.70 12.67
C LYS A 178 15.06 -4.72 11.61
N GLY A 179 13.82 -5.20 11.62
CA GLY A 179 13.31 -6.11 10.58
C GLY A 179 13.30 -5.46 9.20
N ARG A 180 12.92 -4.17 9.13
CA ARG A 180 12.95 -3.40 7.89
C ARG A 180 14.36 -3.24 7.33
N GLN A 181 15.33 -2.86 8.16
CA GLN A 181 16.73 -2.76 7.74
C GLN A 181 17.27 -4.09 7.19
N LEU A 182 16.92 -5.22 7.82
CA LEU A 182 17.28 -6.54 7.31
C LEU A 182 16.60 -6.82 5.96
N TYR A 183 15.29 -6.55 5.85
CA TYR A 183 14.55 -6.70 4.60
C TYR A 183 15.18 -5.88 3.46
N ASP A 184 15.44 -4.59 3.69
CA ASP A 184 15.97 -3.68 2.68
C ASP A 184 17.38 -4.12 2.24
N LYS A 185 18.26 -4.50 3.20
CA LYS A 185 19.59 -5.06 2.91
C LYS A 185 19.52 -6.27 1.99
N LEU A 186 18.62 -7.22 2.27
CA LEU A 186 18.51 -8.46 1.50
C LEU A 186 17.93 -8.19 0.12
N LEU A 187 16.93 -7.31 0.00
CA LEU A 187 16.37 -6.91 -1.29
C LEU A 187 17.41 -6.20 -2.18
N ASP A 188 18.22 -5.32 -1.60
CA ASP A 188 19.29 -4.62 -2.31
C ASP A 188 20.37 -5.59 -2.77
N ALA A 189 20.75 -6.56 -1.94
CA ALA A 189 21.70 -7.60 -2.31
C ALA A 189 21.16 -8.49 -3.46
N THR A 190 19.88 -8.85 -3.45
CA THR A 190 19.24 -9.56 -4.57
C THR A 190 19.34 -8.77 -5.87
N ARG A 191 19.08 -7.46 -5.83
CA ARG A 191 19.14 -6.59 -7.02
C ARG A 191 20.56 -6.42 -7.55
N ALA A 192 21.52 -6.22 -6.65
CA ALA A 192 22.92 -6.17 -7.01
C ALA A 192 23.37 -7.48 -7.68
N ALA A 193 22.93 -8.64 -7.19
CA ALA A 193 23.23 -9.95 -7.77
C ALA A 193 22.53 -10.21 -9.13
N LEU A 194 21.36 -9.62 -9.35
CA LEU A 194 20.67 -9.67 -10.64
C LEU A 194 21.44 -8.90 -11.72
N GLY A 195 22.04 -7.76 -11.35
CA GLY A 195 22.82 -6.91 -12.26
C GLY A 195 21.95 -6.02 -13.16
N GLY A 196 20.73 -5.69 -12.72
CA GLY A 196 19.77 -4.87 -13.47
C GLY A 196 18.42 -4.78 -12.77
N ALA A 197 17.44 -4.15 -13.42
CA ALA A 197 16.08 -4.08 -12.92
C ALA A 197 15.37 -5.45 -13.03
N PRO A 198 14.58 -5.86 -12.02
CA PRO A 198 13.66 -6.98 -12.14
C PRO A 198 12.67 -6.73 -13.27
N ALA A 199 12.54 -7.68 -14.20
CA ALA A 199 11.69 -7.59 -15.37
C ALA A 199 11.15 -8.98 -15.74
N GLU A 200 10.10 -9.02 -16.56
CA GLU A 200 9.48 -10.29 -16.99
C GLU A 200 10.50 -11.26 -17.65
N ALA A 201 11.43 -10.71 -18.44
CA ALA A 201 12.46 -11.51 -19.12
C ALA A 201 13.48 -12.17 -18.18
N ASN A 202 13.64 -11.67 -16.95
CA ASN A 202 14.58 -12.19 -15.96
C ASN A 202 13.88 -12.67 -14.67
N ALA A 203 12.54 -12.82 -14.70
CA ALA A 203 11.72 -13.09 -13.53
C ALA A 203 12.13 -14.39 -12.81
N GLU A 204 12.35 -15.49 -13.53
CA GLU A 204 12.76 -16.76 -12.92
C GLU A 204 14.07 -16.63 -12.15
N ARG A 205 15.08 -15.99 -12.77
CA ARG A 205 16.38 -15.73 -12.12
C ARG A 205 16.22 -14.78 -10.92
N TYR A 206 15.43 -13.73 -11.06
CA TYR A 206 15.18 -12.78 -9.97
C TYR A 206 14.52 -13.48 -8.77
N MET A 207 13.48 -14.28 -9.00
CA MET A 207 12.78 -14.99 -7.92
C MET A 207 13.67 -16.04 -7.25
N ALA A 208 14.55 -16.71 -8.00
CA ALA A 208 15.54 -17.63 -7.43
C ALA A 208 16.56 -16.89 -6.53
N LEU A 209 17.15 -15.80 -7.01
CA LEU A 209 18.09 -14.97 -6.23
C LEU A 209 17.42 -14.38 -4.99
N LEU A 210 16.17 -13.93 -5.12
CA LEU A 210 15.39 -13.38 -4.03
C LEU A 210 15.18 -14.44 -2.93
N LYS A 211 14.77 -15.66 -3.32
CA LYS A 211 14.62 -16.80 -2.39
C LYS A 211 15.92 -17.13 -1.66
N ASP A 212 17.03 -17.24 -2.39
CA ASP A 212 18.32 -17.63 -1.83
C ASP A 212 18.85 -16.57 -0.86
N THR A 213 18.74 -15.29 -1.24
CA THR A 213 19.21 -14.17 -0.41
C THR A 213 18.37 -14.03 0.86
N PHE A 214 17.05 -14.16 0.76
CA PHE A 214 16.14 -14.06 1.91
C PHE A 214 16.16 -15.27 2.85
N ALA A 215 16.93 -16.31 2.56
CA ALA A 215 17.20 -17.40 3.51
C ALA A 215 17.87 -16.87 4.81
N GLU A 216 18.55 -15.72 4.74
CA GLU A 216 19.10 -15.03 5.92
C GLU A 216 18.02 -14.42 6.84
N PHE A 217 16.79 -14.20 6.36
CA PHE A 217 15.71 -13.66 7.17
C PHE A 217 15.00 -14.82 7.92
N PRO A 218 15.02 -14.87 9.27
CA PRO A 218 14.42 -15.96 10.05
C PRO A 218 12.97 -16.23 9.67
N ASP A 219 12.64 -17.45 9.23
CA ASP A 219 11.28 -17.89 8.87
C ASP A 219 10.66 -18.76 9.97
N ASP A 220 10.77 -18.26 11.21
CA ASP A 220 10.26 -18.86 12.44
C ASP A 220 9.76 -17.74 13.36
N LEU A 221 8.51 -17.86 13.85
CA LEU A 221 7.90 -16.78 14.64
C LEU A 221 8.63 -16.54 15.96
N ALA A 222 9.18 -17.58 16.60
CA ALA A 222 9.89 -17.42 17.86
C ALA A 222 11.19 -16.62 17.66
N GLN A 223 11.97 -16.96 16.62
CA GLN A 223 13.17 -16.20 16.26
C GLN A 223 12.84 -14.76 15.83
N MET A 224 11.79 -14.57 15.03
CA MET A 224 11.36 -13.22 14.63
C MET A 224 10.96 -12.35 15.83
N ARG A 225 10.31 -12.93 16.84
CA ARG A 225 9.96 -12.25 18.10
C ARG A 225 11.21 -11.95 18.93
N GLU A 226 12.01 -12.97 19.22
CA GLU A 226 13.19 -12.86 20.09
C GLU A 226 14.23 -11.89 19.54
N GLN A 227 14.43 -11.88 18.23
CA GLN A 227 15.34 -10.95 17.57
C GLN A 227 14.73 -9.56 17.35
N GLY A 228 13.46 -9.34 17.70
CA GLY A 228 12.75 -8.08 17.52
C GLY A 228 12.66 -7.65 16.06
N LEU A 229 12.37 -8.58 15.15
CA LEU A 229 12.27 -8.33 13.71
C LEU A 229 10.85 -7.96 13.26
N ALA A 230 9.83 -8.46 13.95
CA ALA A 230 8.43 -8.17 13.67
C ALA A 230 7.68 -7.75 14.93
N TYR A 231 6.56 -7.07 14.74
CA TYR A 231 5.61 -6.77 15.81
C TYR A 231 4.66 -7.95 16.01
N PHE A 232 4.22 -8.16 17.26
CA PHE A 232 3.34 -9.26 17.63
C PHE A 232 2.13 -8.77 18.43
N ARG A 233 1.08 -9.60 18.45
CA ARG A 233 -0.03 -9.49 19.40
C ARG A 233 0.00 -10.68 20.34
N TYR A 234 -0.25 -10.41 21.61
CA TYR A 234 -0.22 -11.40 22.68
C TYR A 234 -1.63 -11.60 23.25
N PHE A 235 -1.98 -12.86 23.52
CA PHE A 235 -3.31 -13.28 23.92
C PHE A 235 -3.22 -14.24 25.11
N ALA A 236 -4.05 -14.02 26.12
CA ALA A 236 -4.23 -14.99 27.20
C ALA A 236 -4.91 -16.25 26.64
N THR A 237 -4.34 -17.42 26.88
CA THR A 237 -4.95 -18.69 26.46
C THR A 237 -5.98 -19.15 27.49
N GLU A 238 -6.86 -20.09 27.12
CA GLU A 238 -7.76 -20.74 28.08
C GLU A 238 -6.99 -21.38 29.24
N LYS A 239 -5.84 -22.01 28.95
CA LYS A 239 -4.94 -22.57 29.96
C LYS A 239 -4.40 -21.50 30.91
N GLY A 240 -3.96 -20.35 30.37
CA GLY A 240 -3.48 -19.23 31.17
C GLY A 240 -4.57 -18.63 32.05
N LEU A 241 -5.79 -18.49 31.51
CA LEU A 241 -6.95 -17.99 32.23
C LEU A 241 -7.36 -18.95 33.37
N ALA A 242 -7.37 -20.26 33.13
CA ALA A 242 -7.65 -21.25 34.18
C ALA A 242 -6.60 -21.25 35.30
N ALA A 243 -5.36 -20.87 34.99
CA ALA A 243 -4.28 -20.74 35.96
C ALA A 243 -4.15 -19.34 36.58
N ARG A 244 -5.01 -18.37 36.24
CA ARG A 244 -4.79 -16.94 36.57
C ARG A 244 -4.65 -16.61 38.06
N ASP A 245 -5.21 -17.43 38.94
CA ASP A 245 -5.14 -17.25 40.39
C ASP A 245 -4.14 -18.21 41.07
N GLN A 246 -3.37 -18.99 40.29
CA GLN A 246 -2.35 -19.88 40.82
C GLN A 246 -1.08 -19.12 41.23
N GLU A 247 -0.54 -19.47 42.39
CA GLU A 247 0.79 -19.07 42.82
C GLU A 247 1.88 -19.86 42.07
N GLY A 248 3.11 -19.32 42.02
CA GLY A 248 4.25 -20.02 41.40
C GLY A 248 4.22 -20.08 39.87
N ARG A 249 3.36 -19.30 39.22
CA ARG A 249 3.38 -19.15 37.75
C ARG A 249 4.69 -18.55 37.25
N PRO A 250 5.05 -18.79 35.96
CA PRO A 250 6.20 -18.12 35.36
C PRO A 250 6.11 -16.60 35.51
N THR A 251 7.23 -15.98 35.86
CA THR A 251 7.33 -14.53 36.13
C THR A 251 7.80 -13.71 34.94
N THR A 252 8.05 -14.35 33.80
CA THR A 252 8.49 -13.71 32.56
C THR A 252 7.53 -14.01 31.43
N LEU A 253 7.44 -13.10 30.45
CA LEU A 253 6.64 -13.32 29.24
C LEU A 253 7.05 -14.61 28.52
N GLN A 254 8.35 -14.87 28.40
CA GLN A 254 8.84 -16.09 27.76
C GLN A 254 8.38 -17.34 28.49
N GLY A 255 8.51 -17.37 29.82
CA GLY A 255 8.07 -18.53 30.61
C GLY A 255 6.55 -18.74 30.53
N LEU A 256 5.76 -17.67 30.41
CA LEU A 256 4.32 -17.77 30.21
C LEU A 256 3.96 -18.32 28.82
N ILE A 257 4.73 -17.98 27.79
CA ILE A 257 4.61 -18.57 26.45
C ILE A 257 4.97 -20.06 26.48
N ASP A 258 6.11 -20.41 27.09
CA ASP A 258 6.59 -21.80 27.19
C ASP A 258 5.61 -22.68 27.99
N ALA A 259 4.98 -22.13 29.03
CA ALA A 259 3.92 -22.79 29.79
C ALA A 259 2.59 -22.86 29.04
N GLY A 260 2.44 -22.21 27.89
CA GLY A 260 1.22 -22.14 27.10
C GLY A 260 0.12 -21.28 27.74
N HIS A 261 0.49 -20.35 28.63
CA HIS A 261 -0.43 -19.38 29.25
C HIS A 261 -0.67 -18.16 28.34
N VAL A 262 0.29 -17.85 27.49
CA VAL A 262 0.24 -16.77 26.51
C VAL A 262 0.48 -17.34 25.12
N HIS A 263 -0.42 -17.02 24.19
CA HIS A 263 -0.22 -17.23 22.76
C HIS A 263 0.18 -15.92 22.10
N TYR A 264 0.90 -16.00 20.98
CA TYR A 264 1.27 -14.82 20.22
C TYR A 264 1.16 -15.09 18.72
N GLU A 265 0.80 -14.05 17.97
CA GLU A 265 0.75 -14.06 16.50
C GLU A 265 1.38 -12.79 15.96
N ALA A 266 1.94 -12.86 14.75
CA ALA A 266 2.47 -11.68 14.09
C ALA A 266 1.36 -10.64 13.86
N LEU A 267 1.66 -9.37 14.15
CA LEU A 267 0.78 -8.26 13.83
C LEU A 267 0.80 -8.05 12.31
N VAL A 268 -0.36 -8.06 11.68
CA VAL A 268 -0.46 -7.88 10.22
C VAL A 268 0.00 -6.49 9.79
N TYR A 269 0.66 -6.42 8.63
CA TYR A 269 1.09 -5.19 7.99
C TYR A 269 -0.05 -4.50 7.23
N GLU A 270 -0.32 -3.25 7.58
CA GLU A 270 -1.42 -2.42 7.06
C GLU A 270 -0.97 -1.35 6.06
N ASP A 271 0.34 -1.17 5.86
CA ASP A 271 0.88 -0.17 4.94
C ASP A 271 1.26 -0.78 3.58
N PHE A 272 2.18 -0.14 2.86
CA PHE A 272 2.58 -0.48 1.50
C PHE A 272 4.09 -0.67 1.40
N LEU A 273 4.54 -1.46 0.41
CA LEU A 273 5.96 -1.62 0.14
C LEU A 273 6.64 -0.25 -0.10
N PRO A 274 7.90 -0.07 0.34
CA PRO A 274 8.63 1.18 0.09
C PRO A 274 8.82 1.41 -1.42
N VAL A 275 9.14 2.65 -1.81
CA VAL A 275 9.40 3.04 -3.21
C VAL A 275 10.45 2.15 -3.88
N SER A 276 11.46 1.70 -3.13
CA SER A 276 12.45 0.78 -3.65
C SER A 276 11.80 -0.53 -4.10
N ALA A 277 10.78 -1.06 -3.41
CA ALA A 277 10.15 -2.34 -3.68
C ALA A 277 8.87 -2.27 -4.56
N ALA A 278 8.31 -1.07 -4.79
CA ALA A 278 7.06 -0.86 -5.54
C ALA A 278 7.31 -0.64 -7.05
N GLY A 279 7.47 -1.71 -7.81
CA GLY A 279 7.53 -1.71 -9.28
C GLY A 279 6.17 -1.44 -9.94
N ILE A 280 5.08 -1.45 -9.17
CA ILE A 280 3.73 -1.19 -9.70
C ILE A 280 3.60 0.23 -10.22
N PHE A 281 4.17 1.22 -9.52
CA PHE A 281 4.28 2.58 -10.06
C PHE A 281 5.04 2.54 -11.37
N GLN A 282 6.26 1.98 -11.43
CA GLN A 282 7.04 1.89 -12.69
C GLN A 282 6.26 1.25 -13.83
N SER A 283 5.47 0.22 -13.57
CA SER A 283 4.73 -0.48 -14.63
C SER A 283 3.47 0.20 -15.14
N ASN A 284 2.85 1.03 -14.30
CA ASN A 284 1.82 1.96 -14.75
C ASN A 284 2.44 3.15 -15.51
N LEU A 285 3.74 3.39 -15.31
CA LEU A 285 4.47 4.60 -15.70
C LEU A 285 5.34 4.44 -16.97
N GLY A 286 5.78 3.23 -17.32
CA GLY A 286 6.76 2.97 -18.38
C GLY A 286 8.15 2.71 -17.80
N ASP A 287 9.00 1.99 -18.54
CA ASP A 287 10.28 1.42 -18.04
C ASP A 287 11.40 2.46 -17.79
N ASP A 288 11.18 3.75 -18.06
CA ASP A 288 12.23 4.77 -18.11
C ASP A 288 12.14 5.78 -16.94
N ALA A 289 12.65 5.43 -15.75
CA ALA A 289 13.44 6.33 -14.87
C ALA A 289 13.59 5.79 -13.43
N GLN A 290 14.83 5.71 -12.96
CA GLN A 290 15.18 5.79 -11.55
C GLN A 290 15.62 7.22 -11.24
N ALA A 291 14.92 7.91 -10.34
CA ALA A 291 15.39 9.16 -9.74
C ALA A 291 15.74 8.92 -8.27
N GLU A 292 16.93 9.37 -7.84
CA GLU A 292 17.32 9.41 -6.44
C GLU A 292 16.49 10.48 -5.70
N TYR A 293 15.65 10.05 -4.76
CA TYR A 293 14.81 10.96 -3.96
C TYR A 293 15.57 11.46 -2.72
N GLY A 294 15.85 12.76 -2.64
CA GLY A 294 16.29 13.41 -1.40
C GLY A 294 15.19 13.37 -0.32
N SER A 295 15.51 12.96 0.91
CA SER A 295 14.51 12.41 1.84
C SER A 295 13.67 13.41 2.64
N ASN A 296 14.18 14.59 3.00
CA ASN A 296 13.51 15.42 4.02
C ASN A 296 12.70 16.60 3.45
N ALA A 297 13.24 17.36 2.50
CA ALA A 297 12.54 18.51 1.92
C ALA A 297 11.23 18.12 1.18
N ASN A 298 11.15 16.88 0.71
CA ASN A 298 9.96 16.35 0.04
C ASN A 298 8.83 16.01 1.01
N ARG A 299 9.15 15.60 2.25
CA ARG A 299 8.15 15.29 3.27
C ARG A 299 7.50 16.56 3.82
N ASP A 300 8.30 17.57 4.14
CA ASP A 300 7.78 18.85 4.66
C ASP A 300 6.81 19.51 3.67
N ALA A 301 7.15 19.50 2.38
CA ALA A 301 6.27 19.99 1.32
C ALA A 301 4.97 19.18 1.21
N PHE A 302 5.05 17.85 1.36
CA PHE A 302 3.87 16.98 1.34
C PHE A 302 2.96 17.23 2.56
N GLU A 303 3.50 17.29 3.77
CA GLU A 303 2.74 17.55 5.00
C GLU A 303 2.13 18.97 4.99
N ALA A 304 2.83 19.95 4.42
CA ALA A 304 2.28 21.30 4.22
C ALA A 304 1.08 21.29 3.25
N ALA A 305 1.14 20.52 2.17
CA ALA A 305 0.02 20.37 1.23
C ALA A 305 -1.14 19.56 1.83
N LEU A 306 -0.84 18.57 2.68
CA LEU A 306 -1.83 17.74 3.37
C LEU A 306 -2.57 18.50 4.48
N GLY A 307 -1.92 19.50 5.10
CA GLY A 307 -2.46 20.28 6.20
C GLY A 307 -2.28 19.64 7.59
N LEU A 308 -1.59 18.49 7.66
CA LEU A 308 -1.21 17.81 8.90
C LEU A 308 0.02 16.91 8.68
N GLN A 309 0.66 16.48 9.78
CA GLN A 309 1.76 15.52 9.73
C GLN A 309 1.25 14.11 9.46
N VAL A 310 2.02 13.32 8.70
CA VAL A 310 1.71 11.88 8.56
C VAL A 310 2.07 11.14 9.85
N GLN A 311 1.23 10.18 10.24
CA GLN A 311 1.51 9.34 11.41
C GLN A 311 2.67 8.38 11.13
N ASP A 312 3.45 8.07 12.16
CA ASP A 312 4.49 7.04 12.13
C ASP A 312 3.85 5.65 12.36
N GLU A 313 3.83 4.83 11.31
CA GLU A 313 3.25 3.49 11.33
C GLU A 313 3.97 2.57 12.33
N LEU A 314 5.30 2.69 12.48
CA LEU A 314 6.09 1.86 13.38
C LEU A 314 5.73 2.16 14.84
N ALA A 315 5.46 3.42 15.16
CA ALA A 315 4.92 3.81 16.45
C ALA A 315 3.52 3.21 16.69
N LEU A 316 2.64 3.20 15.68
CA LEU A 316 1.31 2.60 15.79
C LEU A 316 1.35 1.08 15.99
N TYR A 317 2.24 0.38 15.29
CA TYR A 317 2.45 -1.06 15.49
C TYR A 317 2.97 -1.36 16.90
N ALA A 318 3.96 -0.61 17.38
CA ALA A 318 4.48 -0.74 18.74
C ALA A 318 3.40 -0.47 19.81
N GLN A 319 2.52 0.50 19.57
CA GLN A 319 1.37 0.75 20.45
C GLN A 319 0.38 -0.42 20.43
N SER A 320 0.12 -1.02 19.28
CA SER A 320 -0.77 -2.19 19.15
C SER A 320 -0.24 -3.40 19.90
N GLU A 321 1.05 -3.70 19.74
CA GLU A 321 1.74 -4.76 20.49
C GLU A 321 1.62 -4.52 22.00
N ARG A 322 1.98 -3.33 22.47
CA ARG A 322 1.88 -2.95 23.89
C ARG A 322 0.47 -3.05 24.45
N ARG A 323 -0.56 -2.60 23.72
CA ARG A 323 -1.96 -2.74 24.14
C ARG A 323 -2.34 -4.21 24.31
N SER A 324 -1.88 -5.08 23.43
CA SER A 324 -2.16 -6.52 23.54
C SER A 324 -1.49 -7.15 24.77
N LEU A 325 -0.25 -6.76 25.08
CA LEU A 325 0.46 -7.20 26.28
C LEU A 325 -0.26 -6.73 27.55
N GLN A 326 -0.68 -5.47 27.61
CA GLN A 326 -1.42 -4.92 28.76
C GLN A 326 -2.76 -5.65 28.97
N ALA A 327 -3.51 -5.88 27.89
CA ALA A 327 -4.76 -6.65 27.96
C ALA A 327 -4.50 -8.10 28.44
N CYS A 328 -3.44 -8.73 27.94
CA CYS A 328 -3.03 -10.08 28.34
C CYS A 328 -2.63 -10.14 29.83
N ALA A 329 -1.83 -9.19 30.30
CA ALA A 329 -1.42 -9.11 31.71
C ALA A 329 -2.63 -8.94 32.64
N HIS A 330 -3.57 -8.05 32.29
CA HIS A 330 -4.81 -7.86 33.02
C HIS A 330 -5.67 -9.14 33.02
N ALA A 331 -5.85 -9.78 31.87
CA ALA A 331 -6.62 -11.02 31.75
C ALA A 331 -6.03 -12.15 32.62
N LEU A 332 -4.69 -12.27 32.66
CA LEU A 332 -3.98 -13.27 33.45
C LEU A 332 -3.78 -12.89 34.91
N ASN A 333 -4.35 -11.78 35.40
CA ASN A 333 -4.17 -11.32 36.78
C ASN A 333 -2.67 -11.26 37.17
N LEU A 334 -1.84 -10.77 36.24
CA LEU A 334 -0.46 -10.45 36.51
C LEU A 334 -0.46 -9.03 37.08
N GLY A 335 0.22 -8.81 38.21
CA GLY A 335 0.50 -7.46 38.69
C GLY A 335 1.15 -6.63 37.57
N SER A 336 1.08 -5.30 37.66
CA SER A 336 1.72 -4.43 36.67
C SER A 336 3.17 -4.87 36.43
N MET A 337 3.42 -5.53 35.30
CA MET A 337 4.77 -5.93 34.85
C MET A 337 5.53 -4.72 34.35
#